data_AF-A0A7X3UMW8-F1
#
_entry.id   AF-A0A7X3UMW8-F1
#
_cell.length_a   1.000
_cell.length_b   1.000
_cell.length_c   1.000
_cell.angle_alpha   90.00
_cell.angle_beta   90.00
_cell.angle_gamma   90.00
#
_symmetry.space_group_name_H-M   'P 1'
#
loop_
_entity.id
_entity.type
_entity.pdbx_description
1 polymer ?
#
loop_
_entity_poly.entity_id
_entity_poly.type
_entity_poly.pdbx_seq_one_letter_code
_entity_poly.pdbx_strand_id
1 'polypeptide(L)' 'MRKVTQAEQEKIWEDVRKEFPNDEMMQEIHFIRQVHYLQTKDLSIEERLCFFERSIQKTSV' A
#
# COMPACT_ATOMS: atom_id res chain seq x y z
N MET A 1 -11.65 4.02 6.62
CA MET A 1 -10.28 3.72 6.11
C MET A 1 -9.55 5.03 5.87
N ARG A 2 -8.33 5.14 6.39
CA ARG A 2 -7.48 6.31 6.15
C ARG A 2 -7.13 6.40 4.66
N LYS A 3 -7.27 7.59 4.07
CA LYS A 3 -6.71 7.85 2.74
C LYS A 3 -5.25 8.26 2.90
N VAL A 4 -4.38 7.65 2.09
CA VAL A 4 -2.97 8.06 2.01
C VAL A 4 -2.91 9.31 1.15
N THR A 5 -2.41 10.39 1.72
CA THR A 5 -2.28 11.69 1.04
C THR A 5 -1.22 11.62 -0.05
N GLN A 6 -1.24 12.58 -0.99
CA GLN A 6 -0.24 12.65 -2.05
C GLN A 6 1.18 12.81 -1.48
N ALA A 7 1.36 13.68 -0.48
CA ALA A 7 2.66 13.88 0.17
C ALA A 7 3.20 12.59 0.82
N GLU A 8 2.33 11.78 1.42
CA GLU A 8 2.72 10.47 1.96
C GLU A 8 3.11 9.49 0.85
N GLN A 9 2.40 9.48 -0.28
CA GLN A 9 2.74 8.63 -1.42
C GLN A 9 4.09 9.02 -2.04
N GLU A 10 4.35 10.31 -2.20
CA GLU A 10 5.63 10.84 -2.71
C GLU A 10 6.78 10.43 -1.80
N LYS A 11 6.61 10.58 -0.48
CA LYS A 11 7.62 10.12 0.49
C LYS A 11 7.90 8.63 0.40
N ILE A 12 6.85 7.79 0.28
CA ILE A 12 7.03 6.34 0.13
C ILE A 12 7.83 6.04 -1.15
N TRP A 13 7.50 6.70 -2.26
CA TRP A 13 8.23 6.52 -3.52
C TRP A 13 9.70 6.93 -3.42
N GLU A 14 10.00 8.04 -2.74
CA GLU A 14 11.39 8.46 -2.50
C GLU A 14 12.17 7.44 -1.69
N ASP A 15 11.59 6.91 -0.62
CA ASP A 15 12.24 5.94 0.25
C ASP A 15 12.46 4.60 -0.48
N VAL A 16 11.45 4.14 -1.21
CA VAL A 16 11.49 2.89 -1.99
C VAL A 16 12.50 2.94 -3.13
N ARG A 17 12.60 4.06 -3.86
CA ARG A 17 13.61 4.23 -4.92
C ARG A 17 15.05 4.25 -4.39
N LYS A 18 15.25 4.70 -3.16
CA LYS A 18 16.57 4.63 -2.50
C LYS A 18 16.91 3.20 -2.09
N GLU A 19 15.92 2.42 -1.65
CA GLU A 19 16.09 1.03 -1.22
C GLU A 19 16.30 0.07 -2.40
N PHE A 20 15.58 0.28 -3.51
CA PHE A 20 15.60 -0.58 -4.71
C PHE A 20 15.90 0.21 -5.99
N PRO A 21 17.07 0.85 -6.14
CA PRO A 21 17.32 1.81 -7.21
C PRO A 21 17.19 1.27 -8.64
N ASN A 22 17.41 -0.03 -8.84
CA ASN A 22 17.41 -0.67 -10.16
C ASN A 22 16.42 -1.84 -10.29
N ASP A 23 15.53 -2.03 -9.31
CA ASP A 23 14.56 -3.13 -9.29
C ASP A 23 13.14 -2.56 -9.24
N GLU A 24 12.60 -2.21 -10.41
CA GLU A 24 11.29 -1.58 -10.56
C GLU A 24 10.16 -2.45 -9.98
N MET A 25 10.25 -3.77 -10.13
CA MET A 25 9.28 -4.71 -9.57
C MET A 25 9.27 -4.63 -8.04
N MET A 26 10.45 -4.65 -7.41
CA MET A 26 10.55 -4.48 -5.96
C MET A 26 10.07 -3.11 -5.50
N GLN A 27 10.31 -2.06 -6.29
CA GLN A 27 9.78 -0.74 -5.98
C GLN A 27 8.25 -0.74 -5.93
N GLU A 28 7.59 -1.28 -6.95
CA GLU A 28 6.12 -1.35 -7.00
C GLU A 28 5.54 -2.18 -5.85
N ILE A 29 6.12 -3.36 -5.58
CA ILE A 29 5.68 -4.23 -4.49
C ILE A 29 5.79 -3.51 -3.15
N HIS A 30 6.92 -2.87 -2.87
CA HIS A 30 7.13 -2.17 -1.60
C HIS A 30 6.25 -0.93 -1.47
N PHE A 31 6.06 -0.17 -2.56
CA PHE A 31 5.13 0.96 -2.56
C PHE A 31 3.72 0.52 -2.17
N ILE A 32 3.17 -0.50 -2.85
CA ILE A 32 1.82 -1.03 -2.58
C ILE A 32 1.74 -1.53 -1.13
N ARG A 33 2.76 -2.26 -0.66
CA ARG A 33 2.81 -2.77 0.73
C ARG A 33 2.74 -1.65 1.75
N GLN A 34 3.50 -0.57 1.56
CA GLN A 34 3.53 0.57 2.48
C GLN A 34 2.22 1.36 2.46
N VAL A 35 1.61 1.54 1.28
CA VAL A 35 0.28 2.15 1.16
C VAL A 35 -0.77 1.34 1.91
N HIS A 36 -0.82 0.02 1.70
CA HIS A 36 -1.74 -0.86 2.42
C HIS A 36 -1.51 -0.84 3.93
N TYR A 37 -0.24 -0.86 4.38
CA TYR A 37 0.08 -0.75 5.79
C TYR A 37 -0.50 0.55 6.39
N LEU A 38 -0.29 1.70 5.76
CA LEU A 38 -0.82 2.97 6.28
C LEU A 38 -2.35 3.04 6.28
N GLN A 39 -3.01 2.40 5.32
CA GLN A 39 -4.48 2.33 5.26
C GLN A 39 -5.08 1.45 6.36
N THR A 40 -4.32 0.46 6.83
CA THR A 40 -4.81 -0.64 7.67
C THR A 40 -4.20 -0.71 9.06
N LYS A 41 -3.12 0.05 9.35
CA LYS A 41 -2.37 -0.06 10.60
C LYS A 41 -3.22 0.14 11.86
N ASP A 42 -4.22 1.00 11.80
CA ASP A 42 -5.10 1.35 12.92
C ASP A 42 -6.41 0.53 12.94
N LEU A 43 -6.58 -0.42 12.02
CA LEU A 43 -7.76 -1.29 11.92
C LEU A 43 -7.61 -2.55 12.79
N SER A 44 -8.74 -3.06 13.29
CA SER A 44 -8.81 -4.41 13.87
C SER A 44 -8.54 -5.50 12.82
N ILE A 45 -8.32 -6.73 13.25
CA ILE A 45 -8.10 -7.87 12.34
C ILE A 45 -9.31 -8.06 11.41
N GLU A 46 -10.52 -7.98 11.94
CA GLU A 46 -11.77 -8.13 11.20
C GLU A 46 -11.92 -7.02 10.15
N GLU A 47 -11.63 -5.77 10.53
CA GLU A 47 -11.67 -4.63 9.61
C GLU A 47 -10.61 -4.75 8.49
N ARG A 48 -9.43 -5.32 8.78
CA ARG A 48 -8.40 -5.62 7.78
C ARG A 48 -8.84 -6.70 6.80
N LEU A 49 -9.49 -7.77 7.28
CA LEU A 49 -10.01 -8.83 6.41
C LEU A 49 -11.06 -8.26 5.45
N CYS A 50 -12.03 -7.49 5.97
CA CYS A 50 -13.03 -6.82 5.13
C CYS A 50 -12.41 -5.86 4.11
N PHE A 51 -11.29 -5.20 4.45
CA PHE A 51 -10.56 -4.34 3.50
C PHE A 51 -10.01 -5.15 2.31
N PHE A 52 -9.31 -6.26 2.59
CA PHE A 52 -8.70 -7.07 1.53
C PHE A 52 -9.75 -7.81 0.69
N GLU A 53 -10.82 -8.33 1.29
CA GLU A 53 -11.93 -8.97 0.55
C GLU A 53 -12.56 -8.02 -0.48
N ARG A 54 -12.80 -6.77 -0.10
CA ARG A 54 -13.34 -5.73 -1.01
C ARG A 54 -12.37 -5.34 -2.11
N SER A 55 -11.07 -5.43 -1.86
CA SER A 55 -10.05 -5.12 -2.86
C SER A 55 -9.93 -6.24 -3.92
N ILE A 56 -10.07 -7.50 -3.50
CA ILE A 56 -10.03 -8.68 -4.39
C ILE A 56 -11.24 -8.68 -5.33
N GLN A 57 -12.45 -8.44 -4.81
CA GLN A 57 -13.68 -8.43 -5.61
C GLN A 57 -13.71 -7.37 -6.72
N LYS A 58 -12.98 -6.26 -6.56
CA LYS A 58 -12.88 -5.21 -7.59
C LYS A 58 -12.01 -5.59 -8.78
N THR A 59 -11.18 -6.61 -8.64
CA THR A 59 -10.20 -7.02 -9.66
C THR A 59 -10.66 -8.26 -10.44
N SER A 60 -11.81 -8.86 -10.08
CA SER A 60 -12.37 -10.06 -10.70
C SER A 60 -13.34 -9.77 -11.85
N VAL A 61 -13.05 -8.76 -12.69
CA VAL A 61 -13.83 -8.42 -13.89
C VAL A 61 -13.04 -8.75 -15.15
#